data_AF-A0A957T4Y0-F1
#
_entry.id   AF-A0A957T4Y0-F1
#
_cell.length_a   1.000
_cell.length_b   1.000
_cell.length_c   1.000
_cell.angle_alpha   90.00
_cell.angle_beta   90.00
_cell.angle_gamma   90.00
#
_symmetry.space_group_name_H-M   'P 1'
#
loop_
_entity.id
_entity.type
_entity.pdbx_description
1 polymer ?
#
loop_
_entity_poly.entity_id
_entity_poly.type
_entity_poly.pdbx_seq_one_letter_code
_entity_poly.pdbx_strand_id
1 'polypeptide(L)'
;MDQQLLIRTIARDLNLQVSQVTGAVELLDEGNTIPFIARYRKERTGVLDEEQLRAVEERLNYLRTLDERKQTVLASIEEQGKLTAELRQSIEAAETLQAVEDIYLPYRPKRRTRATVARELGLEPLAQILLAQPVDQNPDAAARGFLTADVPDVAAALAGARDIVAEQVAETATVRQYARDQYYQKGDLSAEVKEDPERKYETYHQFSTPVNKLQPHQVLALNRGEHDKALKVSFVDPKASIVQLAERLLEINPRSPFAAHLKDAVDDGYERLLKPAVEREVRRALTDAADDHAIDAFQKNLRSLLLQPPLKNRTVMGVDPAYRTGCKIAVCDATGKVLDTVTVYPHQPQNRRQEALNVMEALLHKHNVGAVAIGNGTAS
;
A
#
# COMPACT_ATOMS: atom_id res chain seq x y z
N MET A 1 -3.94 24.12 5.88
CA MET A 1 -5.19 23.85 6.60
C MET A 1 -5.12 24.48 7.97
N ASP A 2 -6.21 25.10 8.45
CA ASP A 2 -6.28 25.60 9.82
C ASP A 2 -6.10 24.44 10.82
N GLN A 3 -5.24 24.62 11.81
CA GLN A 3 -5.00 23.64 12.89
C GLN A 3 -6.30 23.24 13.60
N GLN A 4 -7.28 24.15 13.68
CA GLN A 4 -8.60 23.82 14.22
C GLN A 4 -9.37 22.81 13.36
N LEU A 5 -9.23 22.86 12.04
CA LEU A 5 -9.88 21.92 11.13
C LEU A 5 -9.23 20.53 11.20
N LEU A 6 -7.90 20.49 11.35
CA LEU A 6 -7.15 19.25 11.64
C LEU A 6 -7.70 18.57 12.90
N ILE A 7 -7.76 19.31 14.01
CA ILE A 7 -8.21 18.79 15.30
C ILE A 7 -9.65 18.27 15.22
N ARG A 8 -10.57 19.01 14.57
CA ARG A 8 -11.96 18.55 14.38
C ARG A 8 -12.05 17.27 13.54
N THR A 9 -11.21 17.16 12.52
CA THR A 9 -11.14 15.97 11.66
C THR A 9 -10.68 14.76 12.48
N ILE A 10 -9.57 14.89 13.22
CA ILE A 10 -9.05 13.82 14.08
C ILE A 10 -10.08 13.41 15.14
N ALA A 11 -10.72 14.37 15.80
CA ALA A 11 -11.74 14.12 16.80
C ALA A 11 -12.92 13.31 16.24
N ARG A 12 -13.41 13.67 15.05
CA ARG A 12 -14.46 12.92 14.35
C ARG A 12 -14.00 11.52 13.97
N ASP A 13 -12.83 11.39 13.35
CA ASP A 13 -12.34 10.13 12.79
C ASP A 13 -12.03 9.10 13.89
N LEU A 14 -11.53 9.56 15.04
CA LEU A 14 -11.19 8.71 16.20
C LEU A 14 -12.31 8.64 17.24
N ASN A 15 -13.45 9.29 17.00
CA ASN A 15 -14.56 9.41 17.95
C ASN A 15 -14.13 9.91 19.34
N LEU A 16 -13.31 10.96 19.36
CA LEU A 16 -12.79 11.64 20.55
C LEU A 16 -13.37 13.05 20.68
N GLN A 17 -13.29 13.64 21.87
CA GLN A 17 -13.69 15.03 22.06
C GLN A 17 -12.63 15.97 21.47
N VAL A 18 -13.08 17.07 20.87
CA VAL A 18 -12.20 18.10 20.29
C VAL A 18 -11.19 18.62 21.32
N SER A 19 -11.62 18.85 22.57
CA SER A 19 -10.74 19.30 23.65
C SER A 19 -9.63 18.30 23.99
N GLN A 20 -9.93 16.99 23.97
CA GLN A 20 -8.95 15.92 24.22
C GLN A 20 -7.87 15.91 23.13
N VAL A 21 -8.31 16.02 21.87
CA VAL A 21 -7.40 16.07 20.71
C VAL A 21 -6.57 17.34 20.72
N THR A 22 -7.15 18.51 21.02
CA THR A 22 -6.40 19.78 21.14
C THR A 22 -5.26 19.63 22.14
N GLY A 23 -5.55 19.17 23.36
CA GLY A 23 -4.53 19.01 24.39
C GLY A 23 -3.46 17.98 24.01
N ALA A 24 -3.84 16.89 23.33
CA ALA A 24 -2.90 15.90 22.83
C ALA A 24 -1.97 16.47 21.75
N VAL A 25 -2.54 17.18 20.75
CA VAL A 25 -1.79 17.80 19.65
C VAL A 25 -0.79 18.84 20.18
N GLU A 26 -1.21 19.73 21.08
CA GLU A 26 -0.31 20.71 21.70
C GLU A 26 0.87 20.02 22.40
N LEU A 27 0.61 18.98 23.20
CA LEU A 27 1.66 18.26 23.91
C LEU A 27 2.61 17.51 22.98
N LEU A 28 2.11 16.94 21.88
CA LEU A 28 2.93 16.29 20.87
C LEU A 28 3.80 17.31 20.12
N ASP A 29 3.24 18.49 19.80
CA ASP A 29 3.98 19.58 19.14
C ASP A 29 5.05 20.20 20.05
N GLU A 30 4.82 20.21 21.36
CA GLU A 30 5.83 20.55 22.38
C GLU A 30 6.97 19.50 22.47
N GLY A 31 6.87 18.37 21.75
CA GLY A 31 7.88 17.30 21.72
C GLY A 31 7.76 16.29 22.87
N ASN A 32 6.63 16.25 23.58
CA ASN A 32 6.41 15.28 24.64
C ASN A 32 6.15 13.88 24.07
N THR A 33 6.69 12.84 24.73
CA THR A 33 6.46 11.45 24.33
C THR A 33 5.09 10.93 24.79
N ILE A 34 4.51 9.99 24.04
CA ILE A 34 3.23 9.36 24.41
C ILE A 34 3.23 8.82 25.86
N PRO A 35 4.24 8.04 26.32
CA PRO A 35 4.25 7.56 27.71
C PRO A 35 4.31 8.70 28.73
N PHE A 36 4.98 9.81 28.42
CA PHE A 36 5.01 10.98 29.29
C PHE A 36 3.63 11.65 29.37
N ILE A 37 2.96 11.84 28.23
CA ILE A 37 1.63 12.44 28.17
C ILE A 37 0.62 11.57 28.93
N ALA A 38 0.58 10.27 28.60
CA ALA A 38 -0.32 9.30 29.20
C ALA A 38 -0.13 9.19 30.72
N ARG A 39 1.09 9.41 31.24
CA ARG A 39 1.37 9.29 32.67
C ARG A 39 1.22 10.59 33.45
N TYR A 40 1.69 11.72 32.89
CA TYR A 40 1.91 12.97 33.62
C TYR A 40 1.08 14.16 33.12
N ARG A 41 0.30 13.98 32.05
CA ARG A 41 -0.52 15.05 31.43
C ARG A 41 -1.98 14.63 31.15
N LYS A 42 -2.47 13.62 31.88
CA LYS A 42 -3.83 13.07 31.74
C LYS A 42 -4.93 14.14 31.78
N GLU A 43 -4.79 15.15 32.63
CA GLU A 43 -5.82 16.19 32.76
C GLU A 43 -5.92 17.08 31.51
N ARG A 44 -4.79 17.39 30.86
CA ARG A 44 -4.76 18.18 29.62
C ARG A 44 -5.39 17.44 28.44
N THR A 45 -5.32 16.12 28.43
CA THR A 45 -5.87 15.29 27.34
C THR A 45 -7.23 14.70 27.66
N GLY A 46 -7.82 14.98 28.83
CA GLY A 46 -9.07 14.32 29.25
C GLY A 46 -8.93 12.81 29.38
N VAL A 47 -7.78 12.36 29.90
CA VAL A 47 -7.45 10.97 30.25
C VAL A 47 -7.34 10.02 29.05
N LEU A 48 -6.82 10.50 27.92
CA LEU A 48 -6.47 9.61 26.81
C LEU A 48 -5.39 8.60 27.23
N ASP A 49 -5.55 7.35 26.82
CA ASP A 49 -4.55 6.30 27.01
C ASP A 49 -3.48 6.30 25.90
N GLU A 50 -2.49 5.42 26.02
CA GLU A 50 -1.36 5.33 25.09
C GLU A 50 -1.77 4.89 23.68
N GLU A 51 -2.82 4.07 23.55
CA GLU A 51 -3.32 3.60 22.24
C GLU A 51 -4.06 4.74 21.53
N GLN A 52 -4.89 5.48 22.25
CA GLN A 52 -5.59 6.66 21.74
C GLN A 52 -4.63 7.78 21.35
N LEU A 53 -3.62 8.06 22.19
CA LEU A 53 -2.61 9.09 21.89
C LEU A 53 -1.78 8.73 20.64
N ARG A 54 -1.44 7.45 20.46
CA ARG A 54 -0.77 6.97 19.25
C ARG A 54 -1.64 7.14 18.01
N ALA A 55 -2.91 6.78 18.09
CA ALA A 55 -3.86 7.00 16.99
C ALA A 55 -4.01 8.48 16.63
N VAL A 56 -4.01 9.38 17.62
CA VAL A 56 -4.00 10.84 17.40
C VAL A 56 -2.72 11.29 16.69
N GLU A 57 -1.55 10.84 17.14
CA GLU A 57 -0.25 11.18 16.52
C GLU A 57 -0.18 10.71 15.06
N GLU A 58 -0.54 9.45 14.80
CA GLU A 58 -0.56 8.88 13.45
C GLU A 58 -1.50 9.64 12.51
N ARG A 59 -2.74 9.93 12.97
CA ARG A 59 -3.71 10.68 12.18
C ARG A 59 -3.29 12.13 11.96
N LEU A 60 -2.71 12.78 12.98
CA LEU A 60 -2.17 14.13 12.87
C LEU A 60 -1.08 14.20 11.80
N ASN A 61 -0.11 13.28 11.85
CA ASN A 61 1.00 13.23 10.90
C ASN A 61 0.51 12.99 9.47
N TYR A 62 -0.47 12.09 9.29
CA TYR A 62 -1.08 11.85 7.98
C TYR A 62 -1.74 13.12 7.44
N LEU A 63 -2.57 13.80 8.24
CA LEU A 63 -3.30 14.97 7.77
C LEU A 63 -2.38 16.18 7.51
N ARG A 64 -1.30 16.34 8.27
CA ARG A 64 -0.24 17.33 7.99
C ARG A 64 0.44 17.04 6.65
N THR A 65 0.84 15.79 6.43
CA THR A 65 1.43 15.35 5.15
C THR A 65 0.48 15.60 3.98
N LEU A 66 -0.82 15.33 4.16
CA LEU A 66 -1.85 15.62 3.16
C LEU A 66 -1.95 17.12 2.86
N ASP A 67 -1.98 17.96 3.88
CA ASP A 67 -2.06 19.41 3.71
C ASP A 67 -0.82 19.99 3.02
N GLU A 68 0.38 19.59 3.45
CA GLU A 68 1.64 19.96 2.79
C GLU A 68 1.65 19.57 1.31
N ARG A 69 1.14 18.36 1.01
CA ARG A 69 1.05 17.89 -0.37
C ARG A 69 0.05 18.71 -1.19
N LYS A 70 -1.12 19.05 -0.63
CA LYS A 70 -2.09 19.95 -1.28
C LYS A 70 -1.46 21.30 -1.61
N GLN A 71 -0.75 21.91 -0.67
CA GLN A 71 -0.08 23.20 -0.91
C GLN A 71 0.96 23.11 -2.03
N THR A 72 1.76 22.04 -2.03
CA THR A 72 2.77 21.80 -3.07
C THR A 72 2.12 21.66 -4.46
N VAL A 73 1.01 20.94 -4.55
CA VAL A 73 0.25 20.75 -5.79
C VAL A 73 -0.39 22.05 -6.27
N LEU A 74 -1.01 22.82 -5.36
CA LEU A 74 -1.60 24.11 -5.67
C LEU A 74 -0.54 25.07 -6.25
N ALA A 75 0.61 25.19 -5.60
CA ALA A 75 1.72 26.03 -6.07
C ALA A 75 2.20 25.61 -7.46
N SER A 76 2.41 24.31 -7.69
CA SER A 76 2.86 23.78 -8.99
C SER A 76 1.87 24.08 -10.14
N ILE A 77 0.56 24.01 -9.88
CA ILE A 77 -0.47 24.31 -10.88
C ILE A 77 -0.60 25.82 -11.11
N GLU A 78 -0.43 26.61 -10.04
CA GLU A 78 -0.43 28.09 -10.10
C GLU A 78 0.75 28.62 -10.91
N GLU A 79 1.95 28.06 -10.73
CA GLU A 79 3.14 28.37 -11.54
C GLU A 79 2.95 28.10 -13.04
N GLN A 80 2.10 27.13 -13.38
CA GLN A 80 1.72 26.82 -14.77
C GLN A 80 0.62 27.74 -15.32
N GLY A 81 0.03 28.61 -14.50
CA GLY A 81 -1.09 29.48 -14.87
C GLY A 81 -2.40 28.73 -15.15
N LYS A 82 -2.54 27.50 -14.64
CA LYS A 82 -3.69 26.61 -14.91
C LYS A 82 -4.64 26.46 -13.72
N LEU A 83 -4.37 27.15 -12.61
CA LEU A 83 -5.16 27.00 -11.38
C LEU A 83 -6.48 27.76 -11.48
N THR A 84 -7.58 27.05 -11.76
CA THR A 84 -8.94 27.60 -11.70
C THR A 84 -9.51 27.54 -10.28
N ALA A 85 -10.59 28.28 -10.04
CA ALA A 85 -11.28 28.28 -8.74
C ALA A 85 -11.86 26.89 -8.41
N GLU A 86 -12.42 26.20 -9.42
CA GLU A 86 -12.98 24.86 -9.29
C GLU A 86 -11.89 23.82 -8.99
N LEU A 87 -10.72 23.96 -9.62
CA LEU A 87 -9.58 23.08 -9.40
C LEU A 87 -8.99 23.28 -8.00
N ARG A 88 -8.83 24.53 -7.57
CA ARG A 88 -8.40 24.88 -6.20
C ARG A 88 -9.35 24.24 -5.18
N GLN A 89 -10.66 24.44 -5.34
CA GLN A 89 -11.66 23.87 -4.44
C GLN A 89 -11.58 22.35 -4.41
N SER A 90 -11.39 21.71 -5.57
CA SER A 90 -11.28 20.24 -5.67
C SER A 90 -10.05 19.69 -4.93
N ILE A 91 -8.90 20.37 -5.01
CA ILE A 91 -7.67 19.98 -4.30
C ILE A 91 -7.83 20.19 -2.79
N GLU A 92 -8.41 21.33 -2.38
CA GLU A 92 -8.66 21.64 -0.97
C GLU A 92 -9.64 20.64 -0.33
N ALA A 93 -10.66 20.22 -1.08
CA ALA A 93 -11.66 19.24 -0.65
C ALA A 93 -11.16 17.78 -0.65
N ALA A 94 -10.04 17.46 -1.30
CA ALA A 94 -9.54 16.08 -1.40
C ALA A 94 -9.20 15.50 -0.02
N GLU A 95 -9.78 14.37 0.35
CA GLU A 95 -9.60 13.79 1.70
C GLU A 95 -8.41 12.83 1.82
N THR A 96 -7.82 12.43 0.69
CA THR A 96 -6.72 11.46 0.65
C THR A 96 -5.58 11.93 -0.24
N LEU A 97 -4.36 11.47 0.06
CA LEU A 97 -3.18 11.73 -0.77
C LEU A 97 -3.40 11.25 -2.22
N GLN A 98 -4.04 10.09 -2.40
CA GLN A 98 -4.32 9.55 -3.73
C GLN A 98 -5.25 10.47 -4.53
N ALA A 99 -6.31 11.01 -3.92
CA ALA A 99 -7.21 11.95 -4.60
C ALA A 99 -6.48 13.23 -5.03
N VAL A 100 -5.56 13.75 -4.20
CA VAL A 100 -4.69 14.87 -4.56
C VAL A 100 -3.79 14.52 -5.75
N GLU A 101 -3.18 13.34 -5.75
CA GLU A 101 -2.33 12.89 -6.87
C GLU A 101 -3.11 12.73 -8.18
N ASP A 102 -4.32 12.19 -8.13
CA ASP A 102 -5.14 12.00 -9.33
C ASP A 102 -5.57 13.35 -9.94
N ILE A 103 -5.92 14.34 -9.09
CA ILE A 103 -6.23 15.69 -9.56
C ILE A 103 -4.97 16.37 -10.13
N TYR A 104 -3.81 16.13 -9.54
CA TYR A 104 -2.54 16.70 -9.98
C TYR A 104 -1.98 16.07 -11.26
N LEU A 105 -2.35 14.82 -11.57
CA LEU A 105 -1.74 14.01 -12.62
C LEU A 105 -1.66 14.71 -14.00
N PRO A 106 -2.70 15.43 -14.49
CA PRO A 106 -2.62 16.14 -15.77
C PRO A 106 -1.62 17.30 -15.80
N TYR A 107 -1.26 17.84 -14.63
CA TYR A 107 -0.37 19.00 -14.47
C TYR A 107 1.05 18.61 -14.07
N ARG A 108 1.27 17.34 -13.74
CA ARG A 108 2.58 16.85 -13.34
C ARG A 108 3.54 16.91 -14.53
N PRO A 109 4.79 17.39 -14.35
CA PRO A 109 5.81 17.33 -15.41
C PRO A 109 6.01 15.89 -15.90
N LYS A 110 5.83 15.66 -17.20
CA LYS A 110 5.87 14.32 -17.80
C LYS A 110 7.16 14.08 -18.57
N ARG A 111 7.60 12.82 -18.58
CA ARG A 111 8.55 12.33 -19.59
C ARG A 111 7.87 12.35 -20.96
N ARG A 112 8.65 12.40 -22.04
CA ARG A 112 8.15 12.41 -23.41
C ARG A 112 7.26 11.18 -23.71
N THR A 113 5.93 11.36 -23.66
CA THR A 113 4.89 10.39 -23.99
C THR A 113 4.42 10.54 -25.43
N ARG A 114 3.66 9.56 -25.96
CA ARG A 114 3.04 9.66 -27.29
C ARG A 114 2.16 10.91 -27.42
N ALA A 115 1.38 11.23 -26.38
CA ALA A 115 0.58 12.45 -26.34
C ALA A 115 1.43 13.72 -26.36
N THR A 116 2.52 13.79 -25.59
CA THR A 116 3.42 14.96 -25.65
C THR A 116 4.08 15.11 -27.01
N VAL A 117 4.47 14.00 -27.67
CA VAL A 117 5.01 14.04 -29.04
C VAL A 117 3.94 14.54 -30.02
N ALA A 118 2.71 14.05 -29.91
CA ALA A 118 1.61 14.53 -30.73
C ALA A 118 1.32 16.03 -30.52
N ARG A 119 1.44 16.54 -29.30
CA ARG A 119 1.35 17.98 -28.99
C ARG A 119 2.50 18.78 -29.60
N GLU A 120 3.73 18.28 -29.51
CA GLU A 120 4.91 18.86 -30.15
C GLU A 120 4.75 18.95 -31.68
N LEU A 121 4.09 17.96 -32.28
CA LEU A 121 3.74 17.92 -33.71
C LEU A 121 2.52 18.78 -34.08
N GLY A 122 1.94 19.52 -33.13
CA GLY A 122 0.82 20.43 -33.38
C GLY A 122 -0.54 19.77 -33.54
N LEU A 123 -0.72 18.53 -33.04
CA LEU A 123 -1.97 17.76 -33.19
C LEU A 123 -3.02 18.04 -32.09
N GLU A 124 -2.72 18.89 -31.11
CA GLU A 124 -3.67 19.26 -30.03
C GLU A 124 -4.99 19.85 -30.56
N PRO A 125 -5.01 20.75 -31.57
CA PRO A 125 -6.28 21.24 -32.11
C PRO A 125 -7.10 20.13 -32.80
N LEU A 126 -6.45 19.13 -33.39
CA LEU A 126 -7.16 17.97 -33.96
C LEU A 126 -7.78 17.12 -32.83
N ALA A 127 -7.07 16.93 -31.72
CA ALA A 127 -7.63 16.26 -30.54
C ALA A 127 -8.84 17.01 -29.96
N GLN A 128 -8.81 18.35 -29.95
CA GLN A 128 -9.97 19.17 -29.57
C GLN A 128 -11.17 19.01 -30.51
N ILE A 129 -10.94 18.87 -31.82
CA ILE A 129 -12.00 18.56 -32.79
C ILE A 129 -12.60 17.18 -32.50
N LEU A 130 -11.76 16.18 -32.20
CA LEU A 130 -12.22 14.84 -31.81
C LEU A 130 -13.14 14.91 -30.58
N LEU A 131 -12.76 15.68 -29.55
CA LEU A 131 -13.57 15.87 -28.33
C LEU A 131 -14.85 16.67 -28.57
N ALA A 132 -14.82 17.66 -29.47
CA ALA A 132 -15.99 18.48 -29.82
C ALA A 132 -17.03 17.72 -30.67
N GLN A 133 -16.62 16.65 -31.35
CA GLN A 133 -17.50 15.72 -32.06
C GLN A 133 -18.47 16.38 -33.07
N PRO A 134 -18.01 17.28 -33.97
CA PRO A 134 -18.88 17.86 -34.98
C PRO A 134 -19.52 16.76 -35.86
N VAL A 135 -20.79 16.94 -36.20
CA VAL A 135 -21.57 15.93 -36.95
C VAL A 135 -21.46 16.10 -38.47
N ASP A 136 -21.09 17.29 -38.91
CA ASP A 136 -21.01 17.73 -40.30
C ASP A 136 -19.58 17.69 -40.87
N GLN A 137 -18.59 17.41 -40.04
CA GLN A 137 -17.19 17.35 -40.43
C GLN A 137 -16.70 15.90 -40.60
N ASN A 138 -15.93 15.65 -41.65
CA ASN A 138 -15.29 14.36 -41.89
C ASN A 138 -13.92 14.29 -41.16
N PRO A 139 -13.59 13.22 -40.40
CA PRO A 139 -12.34 13.11 -39.65
C PRO A 139 -11.09 13.18 -40.53
N ASP A 140 -11.09 12.49 -41.67
CA ASP A 140 -9.98 12.50 -42.62
C ASP A 140 -9.77 13.89 -43.19
N ALA A 141 -10.85 14.60 -43.50
CA ALA A 141 -10.79 15.97 -44.00
C ALA A 141 -10.24 16.93 -42.94
N ALA A 142 -10.65 16.78 -41.67
CA ALA A 142 -10.13 17.55 -40.55
C ALA A 142 -8.62 17.31 -40.35
N ALA A 143 -8.18 16.05 -40.48
CA ALA A 143 -6.79 15.64 -40.30
C ALA A 143 -5.84 16.13 -41.40
N ARG A 144 -6.32 16.35 -42.63
CA ARG A 144 -5.49 16.85 -43.75
C ARG A 144 -4.82 18.19 -43.44
N GLY A 145 -5.44 19.04 -42.62
CA GLY A 145 -4.87 20.33 -42.21
C GLY A 145 -3.64 20.22 -41.31
N PHE A 146 -3.33 19.02 -40.80
CA PHE A 146 -2.28 18.78 -39.82
C PHE A 146 -1.12 17.93 -40.38
N LEU A 147 -1.10 17.68 -41.70
CA LEU A 147 -0.02 16.93 -42.34
C LEU A 147 1.25 17.75 -42.41
N THR A 148 2.37 17.13 -42.03
CA THR A 148 3.71 17.74 -42.03
C THR A 148 4.73 16.70 -42.50
N ALA A 149 6.01 17.07 -42.58
CA ALA A 149 7.06 16.08 -42.86
C ALA A 149 7.12 14.97 -41.80
N ASP A 150 6.79 15.31 -40.55
CA ASP A 150 6.80 14.40 -39.40
C ASP A 150 5.43 13.72 -39.17
N VAL A 151 4.37 14.18 -39.84
CA VAL A 151 3.02 13.60 -39.84
C VAL A 151 2.63 13.29 -41.29
N PRO A 152 3.08 12.14 -41.83
CA PRO A 152 3.13 11.90 -43.27
C PRO A 152 1.76 11.61 -43.90
N ASP A 153 0.79 11.16 -43.10
CA ASP A 153 -0.54 10.79 -43.59
C ASP A 153 -1.65 11.05 -42.56
N VAL A 154 -2.89 10.96 -43.03
CA VAL A 154 -4.11 11.18 -42.23
C VAL A 154 -4.19 10.19 -41.05
N ALA A 155 -3.73 8.96 -41.24
CA ALA A 155 -3.78 7.94 -40.19
C ALA A 155 -2.84 8.30 -39.04
N ALA A 156 -1.65 8.81 -39.32
CA ALA A 156 -0.69 9.31 -38.35
C ALA A 156 -1.24 10.52 -37.58
N ALA A 157 -1.87 11.48 -38.28
CA ALA A 157 -2.50 12.64 -37.64
C ALA A 157 -3.61 12.22 -36.66
N LEU A 158 -4.54 11.35 -37.11
CA LEU A 158 -5.62 10.84 -36.26
C LEU A 158 -5.11 9.95 -35.13
N ALA A 159 -4.06 9.17 -35.34
CA ALA A 159 -3.42 8.39 -34.28
C ALA A 159 -2.82 9.29 -33.19
N GLY A 160 -2.08 10.34 -33.57
CA GLY A 160 -1.53 11.29 -32.61
C GLY A 160 -2.62 12.07 -31.86
N ALA A 161 -3.69 12.47 -32.53
CA ALA A 161 -4.84 13.09 -31.85
C ALA A 161 -5.52 12.12 -30.86
N ARG A 162 -5.67 10.83 -31.22
CA ARG A 162 -6.16 9.81 -30.30
C ARG A 162 -5.22 9.58 -29.12
N ASP A 163 -3.90 9.60 -29.31
CA ASP A 163 -2.93 9.48 -28.22
C ASP A 163 -3.11 10.59 -27.17
N ILE A 164 -3.42 11.81 -27.60
CA ILE A 164 -3.73 12.95 -26.71
C ILE A 164 -5.01 12.68 -25.91
N VAL A 165 -6.09 12.29 -26.59
CA VAL A 165 -7.38 11.99 -25.94
C VAL A 165 -7.25 10.80 -24.98
N ALA A 166 -6.54 9.74 -25.38
CA ALA A 166 -6.29 8.56 -24.56
C ALA A 166 -5.60 8.91 -23.24
N GLU A 167 -4.58 9.78 -23.28
CA GLU A 167 -3.90 10.28 -22.09
C GLU A 167 -4.84 11.13 -21.21
N GLN A 168 -5.60 12.06 -21.80
CA GLN A 168 -6.54 12.91 -21.06
C GLN A 168 -7.62 12.09 -20.32
N VAL A 169 -8.19 11.09 -21.00
CA VAL A 169 -9.21 10.22 -20.39
C VAL A 169 -8.62 9.35 -19.29
N ALA A 170 -7.46 8.72 -19.52
CA ALA A 170 -6.81 7.85 -18.55
C ALA A 170 -6.34 8.58 -17.28
N GLU A 171 -6.12 9.90 -17.37
CA GLU A 171 -5.72 10.75 -16.26
C GLU A 171 -6.89 11.47 -15.58
N THR A 172 -8.11 11.35 -16.12
CA THR A 172 -9.29 11.91 -15.47
C THR A 172 -9.50 11.30 -14.09
N ALA A 173 -9.43 12.11 -13.03
CA ALA A 173 -9.54 11.63 -11.64
C ALA A 173 -10.78 10.77 -11.38
N THR A 174 -11.93 11.13 -11.94
CA THR A 174 -13.18 10.35 -11.84
C THR A 174 -13.06 8.96 -12.48
N VAL A 175 -12.42 8.87 -13.64
CA VAL A 175 -12.20 7.59 -14.35
C VAL A 175 -11.24 6.71 -13.53
N ARG A 176 -10.17 7.29 -12.99
CA ARG A 176 -9.19 6.58 -12.14
C ARG A 176 -9.82 6.04 -10.87
N GLN A 177 -10.59 6.89 -10.18
CA GLN A 177 -11.29 6.49 -8.96
C GLN A 177 -12.27 5.36 -9.24
N TYR A 178 -13.10 5.50 -10.26
CA TYR A 178 -14.04 4.46 -10.64
C TYR A 178 -13.33 3.16 -11.03
N ALA A 179 -12.22 3.23 -11.78
CA ALA A 179 -11.43 2.07 -12.14
C ALA A 179 -10.92 1.32 -10.90
N ARG A 180 -10.32 2.01 -9.93
CA ARG A 180 -9.91 1.40 -8.65
C ARG A 180 -11.08 0.73 -7.94
N ASP A 181 -12.22 1.41 -7.86
CA ASP A 181 -13.42 0.87 -7.21
C ASP A 181 -13.93 -0.39 -7.93
N GLN A 182 -13.90 -0.43 -9.27
CA GLN A 182 -14.28 -1.62 -10.03
C GLN A 182 -13.30 -2.77 -9.82
N TYR A 183 -11.99 -2.52 -9.82
CA TYR A 183 -10.99 -3.54 -9.50
C TYR A 183 -11.16 -4.09 -8.09
N TYR A 184 -11.49 -3.24 -7.10
CA TYR A 184 -11.71 -3.69 -5.74
C TYR A 184 -13.02 -4.49 -5.57
N GLN A 185 -14.11 -4.02 -6.19
CA GLN A 185 -15.44 -4.62 -6.00
C GLN A 185 -15.69 -5.85 -6.87
N LYS A 186 -15.14 -5.87 -8.10
CA LYS A 186 -15.46 -6.87 -9.13
C LYS A 186 -14.23 -7.56 -9.71
N GLY A 187 -13.03 -7.04 -9.45
CA GLY A 187 -11.81 -7.71 -9.86
C GLY A 187 -11.59 -8.99 -9.06
N ASP A 188 -11.09 -10.01 -9.73
CA ASP A 188 -10.55 -11.20 -9.08
C ASP A 188 -9.02 -11.15 -9.16
N LEU A 189 -8.35 -11.59 -8.10
CA LEU A 189 -6.91 -11.81 -8.11
C LEU A 189 -6.67 -13.31 -8.30
N SER A 190 -5.99 -13.66 -9.39
CA SER A 190 -5.63 -15.04 -9.72
C SER A 190 -4.13 -15.28 -9.57
N ALA A 191 -3.78 -16.53 -9.25
CA ALA A 191 -2.40 -17.00 -9.27
C ALA A 191 -2.28 -18.35 -9.96
N GLU A 192 -1.22 -18.45 -10.77
CA GLU A 192 -0.82 -19.65 -11.51
C GLU A 192 0.61 -20.04 -11.14
N VAL A 193 0.88 -21.34 -11.03
CA VAL A 193 2.24 -21.84 -10.78
C VAL A 193 3.15 -21.63 -11.99
N LYS A 194 4.37 -21.18 -11.72
CA LYS A 194 5.50 -21.19 -12.68
C LYS A 194 6.50 -22.28 -12.32
N GLU A 195 7.15 -22.16 -11.17
CA GLU A 195 8.20 -23.09 -10.72
C GLU A 195 8.20 -23.19 -9.18
N ASP A 196 7.70 -24.30 -8.63
CA ASP A 196 7.65 -24.53 -7.17
C ASP A 196 8.02 -25.98 -6.82
N PRO A 197 9.30 -26.37 -6.97
CA PRO A 197 9.74 -27.76 -6.79
C PRO A 197 9.54 -28.27 -5.35
N GLU A 198 9.62 -27.37 -4.37
CA GLU A 198 9.42 -27.68 -2.94
C GLU A 198 7.94 -27.58 -2.51
N ARG A 199 7.02 -27.25 -3.44
CA ARG A 199 5.58 -27.11 -3.20
C ARG A 199 5.24 -26.16 -2.05
N LYS A 200 6.03 -25.11 -1.84
CA LYS A 200 5.82 -24.13 -0.77
C LYS A 200 4.50 -23.37 -0.93
N TYR A 201 4.05 -23.22 -2.17
CA TYR A 201 2.90 -22.42 -2.55
C TYR A 201 1.78 -23.28 -3.14
N GLU A 202 1.73 -24.59 -2.83
CA GLU A 202 0.77 -25.55 -3.41
C GLU A 202 -0.68 -25.08 -3.28
N THR A 203 -1.06 -24.47 -2.15
CA THR A 203 -2.40 -23.88 -1.93
C THR A 203 -2.75 -22.77 -2.92
N TYR A 204 -1.75 -22.16 -3.56
CA TYR A 204 -1.89 -21.01 -4.46
C TYR A 204 -1.60 -21.33 -5.94
N HIS A 205 -1.35 -22.60 -6.31
CA HIS A 205 -1.03 -22.98 -7.69
C HIS A 205 -2.18 -22.72 -8.68
N GLN A 206 -3.44 -22.81 -8.21
CA GLN A 206 -4.66 -22.50 -8.96
C GLN A 206 -5.60 -21.70 -8.06
N PHE A 207 -5.19 -20.47 -7.74
CA PHE A 207 -5.93 -19.60 -6.85
C PHE A 207 -6.69 -18.55 -7.65
N SER A 208 -7.94 -18.28 -7.26
CA SER A 208 -8.72 -17.14 -7.73
C SER A 208 -9.67 -16.71 -6.63
N THR A 209 -9.67 -15.43 -6.28
CA THR A 209 -10.56 -14.89 -5.24
C THR A 209 -10.87 -13.43 -5.54
N PRO A 210 -12.12 -12.98 -5.30
CA PRO A 210 -12.48 -11.56 -5.40
C PRO A 210 -11.58 -10.69 -4.54
N VAL A 211 -11.15 -9.55 -5.08
CA VAL A 211 -10.19 -8.66 -4.40
C VAL A 211 -10.67 -8.24 -3.02
N ASN A 212 -11.96 -7.91 -2.87
CA ASN A 212 -12.57 -7.53 -1.59
C ASN A 212 -12.69 -8.68 -0.55
N LYS A 213 -12.38 -9.92 -0.91
CA LYS A 213 -12.42 -11.09 0.00
C LYS A 213 -11.03 -11.63 0.34
N LEU A 214 -9.98 -11.08 -0.27
CA LEU A 214 -8.60 -11.49 0.00
C LEU A 214 -8.24 -11.25 1.46
N GLN A 215 -7.69 -12.28 2.10
CA GLN A 215 -7.19 -12.18 3.46
C GLN A 215 -5.75 -11.65 3.46
N PRO A 216 -5.35 -10.86 4.48
CA PRO A 216 -3.99 -10.33 4.60
C PRO A 216 -2.88 -11.37 4.37
N HIS A 217 -2.99 -12.55 5.01
CA HIS A 217 -1.99 -13.61 4.86
C HIS A 217 -1.92 -14.20 3.45
N GLN A 218 -3.03 -14.20 2.69
CA GLN A 218 -3.05 -14.63 1.30
C GLN A 218 -2.32 -13.62 0.41
N VAL A 219 -2.55 -12.32 0.62
CA VAL A 219 -1.83 -11.26 -0.09
C VAL A 219 -0.31 -11.40 0.11
N LEU A 220 0.13 -11.57 1.36
CA LEU A 220 1.56 -11.76 1.67
C LEU A 220 2.14 -13.03 1.03
N ALA A 221 1.40 -14.14 1.05
CA ALA A 221 1.83 -15.39 0.43
C ALA A 221 1.94 -15.27 -1.10
N LEU A 222 0.97 -14.63 -1.75
CA LEU A 222 0.97 -14.37 -3.18
C LEU A 222 2.13 -13.46 -3.58
N ASN A 223 2.35 -12.37 -2.85
CA ASN A 223 3.48 -11.45 -3.07
C ASN A 223 4.82 -12.17 -2.94
N ARG A 224 4.97 -13.02 -1.91
CA ARG A 224 6.17 -13.83 -1.71
C ARG A 224 6.38 -14.85 -2.82
N GLY A 225 5.33 -15.55 -3.24
CA GLY A 225 5.39 -16.50 -4.35
C GLY A 225 5.76 -15.84 -5.68
N GLU A 226 5.26 -14.63 -5.94
CA GLU A 226 5.64 -13.83 -7.11
C GLU A 226 7.10 -13.36 -7.05
N HIS A 227 7.56 -12.88 -5.88
CA HIS A 227 8.94 -12.48 -5.63
C HIS A 227 9.92 -13.66 -5.84
N ASP A 228 9.56 -14.84 -5.33
CA ASP A 228 10.34 -16.07 -5.48
C ASP A 228 10.22 -16.67 -6.89
N LYS A 229 9.49 -16.02 -7.80
CA LYS A 229 9.20 -16.45 -9.18
C LYS A 229 8.46 -17.78 -9.28
N ALA A 230 7.91 -18.25 -8.17
CA ALA A 230 7.15 -19.49 -8.09
C ALA A 230 5.73 -19.34 -8.61
N LEU A 231 5.14 -18.16 -8.46
CA LEU A 231 3.78 -17.84 -8.92
C LEU A 231 3.79 -16.71 -9.95
N LYS A 232 2.78 -16.71 -10.81
CA LYS A 232 2.36 -15.56 -11.62
C LYS A 232 1.04 -15.04 -11.05
N VAL A 233 1.01 -13.80 -10.59
CA VAL A 233 -0.21 -13.18 -10.06
C VAL A 233 -0.77 -12.22 -11.11
N SER A 234 -2.09 -12.23 -11.31
CA SER A 234 -2.77 -11.35 -12.27
C SER A 234 -4.16 -10.98 -11.80
N PHE A 235 -4.68 -9.85 -12.29
CA PHE A 235 -6.10 -9.52 -12.12
C PHE A 235 -6.93 -10.07 -13.27
N VAL A 236 -8.16 -10.46 -12.96
CA VAL A 236 -9.23 -10.57 -13.95
C VAL A 236 -9.79 -9.17 -14.17
N ASP A 237 -9.65 -8.69 -15.39
CA ASP A 237 -9.84 -7.30 -15.79
C ASP A 237 -11.33 -6.90 -15.91
N PRO A 238 -11.84 -5.93 -15.11
CA PRO A 238 -13.21 -5.42 -15.20
C PRO A 238 -13.40 -4.33 -16.28
N LYS A 239 -12.63 -4.37 -17.37
CA LYS A 239 -12.58 -3.38 -18.47
C LYS A 239 -13.92 -2.78 -18.90
N ALA A 240 -14.92 -3.62 -19.14
CA ALA A 240 -16.17 -3.20 -19.79
C ALA A 240 -16.89 -2.06 -19.07
N SER A 241 -16.98 -2.09 -17.73
CA SER A 241 -17.66 -1.02 -16.98
C SER A 241 -16.85 0.27 -16.94
N ILE A 242 -15.52 0.17 -16.91
CA ILE A 242 -14.61 1.31 -16.83
C ILE A 242 -14.60 2.07 -18.16
N VAL A 243 -14.45 1.34 -19.28
CA VAL A 243 -14.52 1.91 -20.63
C VAL A 243 -15.88 2.58 -20.84
N GLN A 244 -16.99 1.93 -20.45
CA GLN A 244 -18.32 2.52 -20.58
C GLN A 244 -18.48 3.84 -19.81
N LEU A 245 -17.89 3.96 -18.61
CA LEU A 245 -17.92 5.23 -17.89
C LEU A 245 -17.11 6.30 -18.62
N ALA A 246 -15.90 5.97 -19.08
CA ALA A 246 -15.06 6.89 -19.81
C ALA A 246 -15.72 7.40 -21.10
N GLU A 247 -16.34 6.51 -21.88
CA GLU A 247 -17.14 6.87 -23.06
C GLU A 247 -18.31 7.80 -22.70
N ARG A 248 -18.97 7.56 -21.55
CA ARG A 248 -20.07 8.41 -21.07
C ARG A 248 -19.59 9.80 -20.66
N LEU A 249 -18.44 9.90 -19.99
CA LEU A 249 -17.86 11.18 -19.57
C LEU A 249 -17.40 12.03 -20.76
N LEU A 250 -17.02 11.39 -21.87
CA LEU A 250 -16.76 12.06 -23.15
C LEU A 250 -18.03 12.41 -23.93
N GLU A 251 -19.20 12.01 -23.45
CA GLU A 251 -20.49 12.23 -24.13
C GLU A 251 -20.45 11.78 -25.60
N ILE A 252 -19.89 10.59 -25.87
CA ILE A 252 -19.67 10.13 -27.25
C ILE A 252 -21.00 10.13 -28.04
N ASN A 253 -21.09 10.98 -29.05
CA ASN A 253 -22.24 11.15 -29.92
C ASN A 253 -22.19 10.10 -31.05
N PRO A 254 -23.08 9.09 -31.07
CA PRO A 254 -23.05 8.03 -32.09
C PRO A 254 -23.29 8.53 -33.52
N ARG A 255 -23.84 9.75 -33.69
CA ARG A 255 -24.07 10.37 -35.00
C ARG A 255 -22.85 11.12 -35.51
N SER A 256 -21.85 11.39 -34.66
CA SER A 256 -20.63 12.06 -35.09
C SER A 256 -19.71 11.07 -35.82
N PRO A 257 -19.15 11.46 -36.99
CA PRO A 257 -18.11 10.69 -37.65
C PRO A 257 -16.87 10.41 -36.78
N PHE A 258 -16.66 11.19 -35.71
CA PHE A 258 -15.52 11.05 -34.79
C PHE A 258 -15.74 10.00 -33.69
N ALA A 259 -16.95 9.45 -33.56
CA ALA A 259 -17.31 8.53 -32.47
C ALA A 259 -16.39 7.30 -32.40
N ALA A 260 -16.04 6.72 -33.56
CA ALA A 260 -15.13 5.57 -33.61
C ALA A 260 -13.72 5.92 -33.08
N HIS A 261 -13.20 7.09 -33.44
CA HIS A 261 -11.89 7.55 -32.97
C HIS A 261 -11.85 7.78 -31.46
N LEU A 262 -12.92 8.30 -30.87
CA LEU A 262 -13.01 8.47 -29.44
C LEU A 262 -13.07 7.12 -28.71
N LYS A 263 -13.83 6.15 -29.22
CA LYS A 263 -13.87 4.80 -28.64
C LYS A 263 -12.51 4.12 -28.70
N ASP A 264 -11.82 4.22 -29.85
CA ASP A 264 -10.46 3.71 -30.00
C ASP A 264 -9.49 4.37 -28.99
N ALA A 265 -9.60 5.69 -28.78
CA ALA A 265 -8.78 6.41 -27.83
C ALA A 265 -9.06 6.00 -26.38
N VAL A 266 -10.33 5.78 -26.02
CA VAL A 266 -10.70 5.28 -24.69
C VAL A 266 -10.16 3.86 -24.48
N ASP A 267 -10.28 2.98 -25.46
CA ASP A 267 -9.82 1.59 -25.36
C ASP A 267 -8.28 1.51 -25.22
N ASP A 268 -7.54 2.24 -26.06
CA ASP A 268 -6.08 2.32 -25.95
C ASP A 268 -5.64 2.99 -24.64
N GLY A 269 -6.28 4.10 -24.26
CA GLY A 269 -6.02 4.77 -22.98
C GLY A 269 -6.25 3.85 -21.79
N TYR A 270 -7.27 2.99 -21.86
CA TYR A 270 -7.53 1.97 -20.86
C TYR A 270 -6.38 0.96 -20.77
N GLU A 271 -6.10 0.25 -21.86
CA GLU A 271 -5.15 -0.87 -21.87
C GLU A 271 -3.72 -0.43 -21.57
N ARG A 272 -3.29 0.68 -22.17
CA ARG A 272 -1.90 1.11 -22.15
C ARG A 272 -1.54 1.95 -20.93
N LEU A 273 -2.48 2.76 -20.43
CA LEU A 273 -2.20 3.77 -19.40
C LEU A 273 -2.93 3.46 -18.09
N LEU A 274 -4.26 3.33 -18.14
CA LEU A 274 -5.08 3.27 -16.93
C LEU A 274 -4.93 1.92 -16.21
N LYS A 275 -5.16 0.81 -16.92
CA LYS A 275 -5.08 -0.56 -16.39
C LYS A 275 -3.79 -0.85 -15.63
N PRO A 276 -2.59 -0.71 -16.22
CA PRO A 276 -1.35 -1.02 -15.50
C PRO A 276 -1.11 -0.09 -14.32
N ALA A 277 -1.63 1.14 -14.33
CA ALA A 277 -1.53 2.05 -13.20
C ALA A 277 -2.45 1.61 -12.05
N VAL A 278 -3.72 1.33 -12.35
CA VAL A 278 -4.73 0.92 -11.37
C VAL A 278 -4.39 -0.44 -10.75
N GLU A 279 -3.89 -1.41 -11.53
CA GLU A 279 -3.45 -2.69 -11.00
C GLU A 279 -2.33 -2.52 -9.96
N ARG A 280 -1.35 -1.65 -10.22
CA ARG A 280 -0.28 -1.34 -9.26
C ARG A 280 -0.83 -0.65 -8.01
N GLU A 281 -1.74 0.31 -8.18
CA GLU A 281 -2.37 1.02 -7.06
C GLU A 281 -3.15 0.06 -6.15
N VAL A 282 -3.96 -0.83 -6.74
CA VAL A 282 -4.73 -1.83 -6.00
C VAL A 282 -3.81 -2.85 -5.33
N ARG A 283 -2.77 -3.36 -6.01
CA ARG A 283 -1.77 -4.27 -5.40
C ARG A 283 -1.07 -3.63 -4.22
N ARG A 284 -0.70 -2.36 -4.35
CA ARG A 284 -0.06 -1.61 -3.26
C ARG A 284 -1.00 -1.44 -2.08
N ALA A 285 -2.24 -1.02 -2.30
CA ALA A 285 -3.23 -0.86 -1.24
C ALA A 285 -3.50 -2.18 -0.49
N LEU A 286 -3.61 -3.30 -1.22
CA LEU A 286 -3.75 -4.64 -0.63
C LEU A 286 -2.51 -5.02 0.20
N THR A 287 -1.32 -4.68 -0.27
CA THR A 287 -0.06 -4.98 0.41
C THR A 287 0.08 -4.15 1.68
N ASP A 288 -0.13 -2.83 1.60
CA ASP A 288 -0.08 -1.93 2.75
C ASP A 288 -1.06 -2.40 3.84
N ALA A 289 -2.31 -2.73 3.48
CA ALA A 289 -3.30 -3.27 4.42
C ALA A 289 -2.91 -4.63 5.01
N ALA A 290 -2.24 -5.49 4.23
CA ALA A 290 -1.79 -6.78 4.70
C ALA A 290 -0.59 -6.68 5.66
N ASP A 291 0.33 -5.77 5.37
CA ASP A 291 1.49 -5.45 6.20
C ASP A 291 1.04 -4.84 7.53
N ASP A 292 0.11 -3.86 7.51
CA ASP A 292 -0.45 -3.26 8.73
C ASP A 292 -1.08 -4.31 9.64
N HIS A 293 -1.87 -5.23 9.06
CA HIS A 293 -2.49 -6.32 9.82
C HIS A 293 -1.45 -7.30 10.38
N ALA A 294 -0.38 -7.62 9.63
CA ALA A 294 0.69 -8.47 10.11
C ALA A 294 1.48 -7.80 11.26
N ILE A 295 1.78 -6.51 11.13
CA ILE A 295 2.46 -5.71 12.16
C ILE A 295 1.62 -5.67 13.43
N ASP A 296 0.31 -5.43 13.35
CA ASP A 296 -0.58 -5.46 14.51
C ASP A 296 -0.57 -6.83 15.23
N ALA A 297 -0.62 -7.92 14.46
CA ALA A 297 -0.51 -9.27 15.02
C ALA A 297 0.85 -9.50 15.72
N PHE A 298 1.96 -9.07 15.11
CA PHE A 298 3.29 -9.15 15.72
C PHE A 298 3.41 -8.27 16.96
N GLN A 299 2.84 -7.07 16.94
CA GLN A 299 2.82 -6.16 18.08
C GLN A 299 2.10 -6.82 19.27
N LYS A 300 0.91 -7.41 19.04
CA LYS A 300 0.15 -8.10 20.08
C LYS A 300 0.92 -9.29 20.66
N ASN A 301 1.54 -10.10 19.80
CA ASN A 301 2.36 -11.23 20.22
C ASN A 301 3.57 -10.79 21.05
N LEU A 302 4.31 -9.77 20.57
CA LEU A 302 5.48 -9.24 21.28
C LEU A 302 5.09 -8.64 22.63
N ARG A 303 4.00 -7.86 22.68
CA ARG A 303 3.50 -7.29 23.94
C ARG A 303 3.17 -8.38 24.95
N SER A 304 2.50 -9.45 24.51
CA SER A 304 2.18 -10.60 25.36
C SER A 304 3.45 -11.25 25.95
N LEU A 305 4.49 -11.42 25.12
CA LEU A 305 5.78 -11.96 25.56
C LEU A 305 6.49 -11.04 26.56
N LEU A 306 6.52 -9.73 26.31
CA LEU A 306 7.20 -8.75 27.18
C LEU A 306 6.51 -8.57 28.53
N LEU A 307 5.20 -8.79 28.60
CA LEU A 307 4.40 -8.65 29.81
C LEU A 307 4.27 -9.96 30.61
N GLN A 308 4.96 -11.04 30.20
CA GLN A 308 4.96 -12.27 30.97
C GLN A 308 5.50 -12.04 32.38
N PRO A 309 4.84 -12.57 33.42
CA PRO A 309 5.32 -12.46 34.80
C PRO A 309 6.75 -13.02 34.92
N PRO A 310 7.71 -12.26 35.46
CA PRO A 310 9.08 -12.74 35.59
C PRO A 310 9.18 -13.82 36.66
N LEU A 311 9.96 -14.87 36.38
CA LEU A 311 10.32 -15.89 37.37
C LEU A 311 11.38 -15.32 38.32
N LYS A 312 10.99 -15.08 39.59
CA LYS A 312 11.88 -14.47 40.59
C LYS A 312 12.54 -15.51 41.49
N ASN A 313 13.73 -15.20 41.97
CA ASN A 313 14.42 -15.91 43.07
C ASN A 313 14.66 -17.41 42.81
N ARG A 314 14.97 -17.79 41.57
CA ARG A 314 15.29 -19.19 41.22
C ARG A 314 16.53 -19.26 40.34
N THR A 315 17.36 -20.26 40.58
CA THR A 315 18.36 -20.71 39.60
C THR A 315 17.65 -21.41 38.46
N VAL A 316 17.94 -21.02 37.22
CA VAL A 316 17.28 -21.52 36.01
C VAL A 316 18.31 -22.18 35.10
N MET A 317 17.98 -23.36 34.59
CA MET A 317 18.70 -23.99 33.48
C MET A 317 17.96 -23.67 32.18
N GLY A 318 18.59 -22.88 31.30
CA GLY A 318 18.13 -22.65 29.95
C GLY A 318 18.65 -23.74 29.01
N VAL A 319 17.76 -24.28 28.18
CA VAL A 319 18.06 -25.28 27.14
C VAL A 319 17.64 -24.70 25.79
N ASP A 320 18.59 -24.52 24.89
CA ASP A 320 18.37 -24.20 23.48
C ASP A 320 18.49 -25.50 22.65
N PRO A 321 17.37 -26.12 22.25
CA PRO A 321 17.37 -27.42 21.60
C PRO A 321 17.90 -27.34 20.16
N ALA A 322 18.61 -28.38 19.72
CA ALA A 322 18.92 -28.58 18.32
C ALA A 322 19.28 -30.04 18.01
N TYR A 323 19.13 -30.45 16.75
CA TYR A 323 19.60 -31.74 16.25
C TYR A 323 21.13 -31.73 16.03
N ARG A 324 21.57 -31.29 14.84
CA ARG A 324 22.97 -31.42 14.39
C ARG A 324 23.99 -30.65 15.23
N THR A 325 23.62 -29.46 15.71
CA THR A 325 24.51 -28.58 16.48
C THR A 325 24.52 -28.87 17.98
N GLY A 326 23.72 -29.84 18.44
CA GLY A 326 23.55 -30.15 19.85
C GLY A 326 22.69 -29.13 20.61
N CYS A 327 22.16 -29.55 21.76
CA CYS A 327 21.41 -28.70 22.67
C CYS A 327 22.39 -27.92 23.54
N LYS A 328 22.25 -26.59 23.59
CA LYS A 328 23.11 -25.71 24.40
C LYS A 328 22.40 -25.49 25.71
N ILE A 329 23.17 -25.61 26.79
CA ILE A 329 22.67 -25.49 28.15
C ILE A 329 23.43 -24.38 28.83
N ALA A 330 22.69 -23.50 29.51
CA ALA A 330 23.25 -22.48 30.39
C ALA A 330 22.51 -22.53 31.73
N VAL A 331 23.25 -22.47 32.84
CA VAL A 331 22.67 -22.36 34.18
C VAL A 331 22.91 -20.94 34.68
N CYS A 332 21.85 -20.24 35.04
CA CYS A 332 21.91 -18.89 35.60
C CYS A 332 21.35 -18.88 37.03
N ASP A 333 22.00 -18.14 37.94
CA ASP A 333 21.48 -17.95 39.30
C ASP A 333 20.27 -17.00 39.34
N ALA A 334 19.74 -16.78 40.55
CA ALA A 334 18.60 -15.92 40.78
C ALA A 334 18.80 -14.44 40.38
N THR A 335 20.04 -14.00 40.18
CA THR A 335 20.38 -12.63 39.72
C THR A 335 20.55 -12.55 38.21
N GLY A 336 20.51 -13.69 37.51
CA GLY A 336 20.80 -13.80 36.08
C GLY A 336 22.28 -14.01 35.76
N LYS A 337 23.14 -14.19 36.77
CA LYS A 337 24.56 -14.49 36.55
C LYS A 337 24.72 -15.91 36.04
N VAL A 338 25.46 -16.08 34.95
CA VAL A 338 25.80 -17.39 34.40
C VAL A 338 26.74 -18.13 35.35
N LEU A 339 26.36 -19.35 35.72
CA LEU A 339 27.10 -20.26 36.60
C LEU A 339 27.86 -21.34 35.82
N ASP A 340 27.25 -21.88 34.76
CA ASP A 340 27.83 -22.95 33.95
C ASP A 340 27.20 -23.00 32.56
N THR A 341 27.93 -23.56 31.59
CA THR A 341 27.44 -23.76 30.22
C THR A 341 27.99 -25.05 29.63
N VAL A 342 27.18 -25.79 28.88
CA VAL A 342 27.61 -27.02 28.19
C VAL A 342 26.81 -27.25 26.91
N THR A 343 27.40 -27.96 25.95
CA THR A 343 26.66 -28.47 24.78
C THR A 343 26.54 -29.98 24.88
N VAL A 344 25.33 -30.50 24.73
CA VAL A 344 25.03 -31.93 24.76
C VAL A 344 24.39 -32.37 23.45
N TYR A 345 24.55 -33.65 23.08
CA TYR A 345 24.06 -34.18 21.79
C TYR A 345 23.06 -35.32 21.97
N PRO A 346 21.88 -35.07 22.56
CA PRO A 346 20.91 -36.13 22.88
C PRO A 346 20.22 -36.71 21.63
N HIS A 347 20.15 -35.94 20.54
CA HIS A 347 19.41 -36.30 19.33
C HIS A 347 20.33 -36.75 18.19
N GLN A 348 19.72 -37.19 17.08
CA GLN A 348 20.44 -37.47 15.83
C GLN A 348 21.20 -36.23 15.33
N PRO A 349 22.40 -36.39 14.74
CA PRO A 349 23.03 -37.64 14.33
C PRO A 349 23.85 -38.37 15.42
N GLN A 350 24.21 -37.73 16.55
CA GLN A 350 25.10 -38.33 17.54
C GLN A 350 24.37 -39.27 18.51
N ASN A 351 23.08 -39.01 18.79
CA ASN A 351 22.18 -39.84 19.58
C ASN A 351 22.72 -40.23 20.98
N ARG A 352 23.46 -39.32 21.64
CA ARG A 352 24.12 -39.55 22.94
C ARG A 352 23.22 -39.18 24.11
N ARG A 353 22.01 -39.76 24.12
CA ARG A 353 20.96 -39.41 25.09
C ARG A 353 21.38 -39.66 26.54
N GLN A 354 22.00 -40.80 26.82
CA GLN A 354 22.39 -41.14 28.20
C GLN A 354 23.49 -40.22 28.75
N GLU A 355 24.47 -39.87 27.92
CA GLU A 355 25.52 -38.92 28.28
C GLU A 355 24.91 -37.54 28.58
N ALA A 356 24.01 -37.05 27.72
CA ALA A 356 23.31 -35.79 27.93
C ALA A 356 22.51 -35.78 29.24
N LEU A 357 21.77 -36.86 29.55
CA LEU A 357 21.03 -37.00 30.80
C LEU A 357 21.95 -36.89 32.02
N ASN A 358 23.05 -37.64 32.03
CA ASN A 358 23.99 -37.64 33.16
C ASN A 358 24.60 -36.24 33.38
N VAL A 359 24.96 -35.53 32.30
CA VAL A 359 25.49 -34.16 32.35
C VAL A 359 24.45 -33.19 32.90
N MET A 360 23.21 -33.27 32.40
CA MET A 360 22.12 -32.42 32.86
C MET A 360 21.80 -32.65 34.33
N GLU A 361 21.71 -33.90 34.77
CA GLU A 361 21.45 -34.27 36.17
C GLU A 361 22.54 -33.72 37.10
N ALA A 362 23.82 -33.85 36.72
CA ALA A 362 24.93 -33.29 37.47
C ALA A 362 24.81 -31.75 37.64
N LEU A 363 24.43 -31.03 36.58
CA LEU A 363 24.25 -29.58 36.62
C LEU A 363 23.03 -29.16 37.47
N LEU A 364 21.93 -29.90 37.38
CA LEU A 364 20.73 -29.66 38.17
C LEU A 364 21.04 -29.72 39.67
N HIS A 365 21.76 -30.76 40.10
CA HIS A 365 22.16 -30.94 41.50
C HIS A 365 23.24 -29.94 41.94
N LYS A 366 24.30 -29.75 41.14
CA LYS A 366 25.43 -28.86 41.47
C LYS A 366 24.98 -27.42 41.76
N HIS A 367 23.99 -26.92 41.03
CA HIS A 367 23.53 -25.53 41.11
C HIS A 367 22.16 -25.35 41.79
N ASN A 368 21.57 -26.43 42.32
CA ASN A 368 20.23 -26.43 42.93
C ASN A 368 19.19 -25.73 42.03
N VAL A 369 19.11 -26.19 40.77
CA VAL A 369 18.24 -25.60 39.75
C VAL A 369 16.77 -25.77 40.14
N GLY A 370 16.03 -24.66 40.19
CA GLY A 370 14.62 -24.64 40.58
C GLY A 370 13.62 -24.52 39.42
N ALA A 371 14.11 -24.33 38.19
CA ALA A 371 13.32 -24.33 36.96
C ALA A 371 14.18 -24.64 35.73
N VAL A 372 13.57 -25.26 34.72
CA VAL A 372 14.19 -25.50 33.40
C VAL A 372 13.37 -24.74 32.36
N ALA A 373 14.04 -23.89 31.57
CA ALA A 373 13.45 -23.17 30.46
C ALA A 373 13.92 -23.83 29.16
N ILE A 374 12.99 -24.24 28.30
CA ILE A 374 13.28 -24.92 27.03
C ILE A 374 12.82 -24.01 25.89
N GLY A 375 13.73 -23.68 24.97
CA GLY A 375 13.39 -22.91 23.78
C GLY A 375 12.42 -23.69 22.90
N ASN A 376 11.41 -23.01 22.34
CA ASN A 376 10.38 -23.60 21.46
C ASN A 376 10.83 -23.73 20.00
N GLY A 377 12.13 -23.89 19.77
CA GLY A 377 12.76 -23.95 18.45
C GLY A 377 12.80 -25.36 17.86
N THR A 378 13.71 -25.58 16.92
CA THR A 378 13.91 -26.90 16.32
C THR A 378 14.35 -27.92 17.36
N ALA A 379 13.72 -29.09 17.39
CA ALA A 379 13.98 -30.18 18.36
C ALA A 379 13.56 -29.89 19.82
N SER A 380 12.68 -28.90 20.05
CA SER A 380 12.14 -28.57 21.38
C SER A 380 11.24 -29.61 22.00
#